data_AF-A0A6I8MDF3-F1
#
_entry.id   AF-A0A6I8MDF3-F1
#
_cell.length_a   1.000
_cell.length_b   1.000
_cell.length_c   1.000
_cell.angle_alpha   90.00
_cell.angle_beta   90.00
_cell.angle_gamma   90.00
#
_symmetry.space_group_name_H-M   'P 1'
#
loop_
_entity.id
_entity.type
_entity.pdbx_description
1 polymer ?
#
loop_
_entity_poly.entity_id
_entity_poly.type
_entity_poly.pdbx_seq_one_letter_code
_entity_poly.pdbx_strand_id
1 'polypeptide(L)'
;MNMCVETIYQAMYVHARGQLKLEVKKMLRTGRSRRKPHKQPQQRTPRFKDPMAMIACRPAQVDERIIPGHWEGDLICGAGNKSAIGTLVERTTRFTILLHLPNHHDAGSVQEAIVKKMQGLPKLLRNSLTWDQGSEMALHKKISTP
;
A
#
# COMPACT_ATOMS: atom_id res chain seq x y z
N MET A 1 11.14 19.82 29.19
CA MET A 1 10.75 20.15 27.80
C MET A 1 10.37 18.85 27.11
N ASN A 2 9.11 18.68 26.69
CA ASN A 2 8.65 17.47 26.03
C ASN A 2 8.82 17.62 24.51
N MET A 3 9.22 16.55 23.83
CA MET A 3 9.43 16.60 22.40
C MET A 3 8.13 16.87 21.64
N CYS A 4 8.15 17.83 20.71
CA CYS A 4 7.06 18.09 19.77
C CYS A 4 7.39 17.50 18.39
N VAL A 5 6.39 17.52 17.49
CA VAL A 5 6.51 16.98 16.13
C VAL A 5 7.65 17.68 15.36
N GLU A 6 7.84 18.97 15.59
CA GLU A 6 8.87 19.78 14.92
C GLU A 6 10.30 19.38 15.32
N THR A 7 10.52 18.99 16.57
CA THR A 7 11.82 18.47 17.04
C THR A 7 12.21 17.19 16.31
N ILE A 8 11.24 16.33 15.98
CA ILE A 8 11.47 15.07 15.25
C ILE A 8 11.86 15.38 13.80
N TYR A 9 11.15 16.29 13.14
CA TYR A 9 11.46 16.69 11.78
C TYR A 9 12.82 17.39 11.68
N GLN A 10 13.14 18.32 12.59
CA GLN A 10 14.47 18.94 12.63
C GLN A 10 15.57 17.92 12.86
N ALA A 11 15.37 16.93 13.74
CA ALA A 11 16.32 15.84 13.91
C ALA A 11 16.49 15.00 12.63
N MET A 12 15.42 14.73 11.86
CA MET A 12 15.55 14.03 10.59
C MET A 12 16.26 14.86 9.53
N TYR A 13 15.92 16.15 9.41
CA TYR A 13 16.49 17.04 8.40
C TYR A 13 17.96 17.37 8.66
N VAL A 14 18.37 17.47 9.93
CA VAL A 14 19.75 17.81 10.33
C VAL A 14 20.65 16.57 10.39
N HIS A 15 20.09 15.36 10.59
CA HIS A 15 20.86 14.15 10.89
C HIS A 15 20.87 13.11 9.75
N ALA A 16 21.10 13.57 8.51
CA ALA A 16 21.25 12.72 7.31
C ALA A 16 22.39 11.66 7.36
N ARG A 17 23.01 11.39 8.53
CA ARG A 17 24.06 10.39 8.73
C ARG A 17 24.00 9.59 10.05
N GLY A 18 22.90 9.57 10.81
CA GLY A 18 22.88 8.78 12.05
C GLY A 18 21.54 8.69 12.78
N GLN A 19 21.42 7.72 13.68
CA GLN A 19 20.25 7.53 14.54
C GLN A 19 20.07 8.71 15.51
N LEU A 20 18.83 9.00 15.91
CA LEU A 20 18.53 9.96 16.98
C LEU A 20 19.36 9.65 18.24
N LYS A 21 20.10 10.67 18.73
CA LYS A 21 20.94 10.58 19.94
C LYS A 21 20.15 9.97 21.11
N LEU A 22 20.81 9.10 21.89
CA LEU A 22 20.23 8.37 23.02
C LEU A 22 19.55 9.28 24.05
N GLU A 23 20.02 10.52 24.20
CA GLU A 23 19.46 11.54 25.08
C GLU A 23 18.06 11.99 24.64
N VAL A 24 17.78 12.03 23.32
CA VAL A 24 16.47 12.41 22.76
C VAL A 24 15.42 11.34 23.05
N LYS A 25 15.82 10.06 23.14
CA LYS A 25 14.90 8.97 23.53
C LYS A 25 14.28 9.19 24.90
N LYS A 26 14.99 9.84 25.83
CA LYS A 26 14.51 10.15 27.19
C LYS A 26 13.49 11.30 27.21
N MET A 27 13.46 12.13 26.17
CA MET A 27 12.58 13.30 26.05
C MET A 27 11.28 13.03 25.28
N LEU A 28 11.08 11.78 24.82
CA LEU A 28 9.82 11.34 24.22
C LEU A 28 8.68 11.49 25.22
N ARG A 29 7.56 12.09 24.80
CA ARG A 29 6.37 12.33 25.63
C ARG A 29 5.87 11.09 26.40
N THR A 30 6.07 9.90 25.85
CA THR A 30 5.64 8.64 26.49
C THR A 30 6.79 7.84 27.11
N GLY A 31 8.04 8.30 26.98
CA GLY A 31 9.25 7.59 27.41
C GLY A 31 9.52 6.26 26.69
N ARG A 32 8.64 5.86 25.75
CA ARG A 32 8.73 4.57 25.07
C ARG A 32 9.66 4.65 23.89
N SER A 33 10.73 3.86 23.94
CA SER A 33 11.63 3.62 22.81
C SER A 33 11.04 2.72 21.72
N ARG A 34 9.92 2.03 22.02
CA ARG A 34 9.20 1.14 21.10
C ARG A 34 7.70 1.42 21.14
N ARG A 35 7.03 1.33 19.99
CA ARG A 35 5.57 1.45 19.89
C ARG A 35 4.92 0.41 20.80
N LYS A 36 3.94 0.81 21.62
CA LYS A 36 3.13 -0.13 22.39
C LYS A 36 2.40 -1.04 21.40
N PRO A 37 2.64 -2.36 21.42
CA PRO A 37 1.89 -3.26 20.58
C PRO A 37 0.42 -3.18 20.96
N HIS A 38 -0.44 -2.99 19.96
CA HIS A 38 -1.88 -2.83 20.15
C HIS A 38 -2.60 -4.12 19.71
N LYS A 39 -2.26 -5.29 20.26
CA LYS A 39 -2.98 -6.56 19.97
C LYS A 39 -3.00 -7.54 21.13
N GLN A 40 -4.13 -8.26 21.24
CA GLN A 40 -4.35 -9.40 22.12
C GLN A 40 -3.49 -10.63 21.70
N PRO A 41 -3.15 -11.53 22.64
CA PRO A 41 -2.23 -12.65 22.41
C PRO A 41 -2.65 -13.69 21.36
N GLN A 42 -3.91 -13.68 20.89
CA GLN A 42 -4.50 -14.74 20.05
C GLN A 42 -4.85 -14.33 18.61
N GLN A 43 -4.57 -13.12 18.15
CA GLN A 43 -4.97 -12.71 16.80
C GLN A 43 -3.82 -12.16 15.93
N ARG A 44 -3.13 -13.10 15.28
CA ARG A 44 -2.80 -12.98 13.86
C ARG A 44 -3.49 -14.12 13.11
N THR A 45 -4.81 -14.01 12.96
CA THR A 45 -5.47 -14.74 11.88
C THR A 45 -4.95 -14.19 10.56
N PRO A 46 -4.60 -15.04 9.59
CA PRO A 46 -4.23 -14.56 8.26
C PRO A 46 -5.42 -13.76 7.71
N ARG A 47 -5.17 -12.52 7.30
CA ARG A 47 -6.21 -11.60 6.79
C ARG A 47 -6.85 -12.13 5.50
N PHE A 48 -6.15 -13.02 4.81
CA PHE A 48 -6.56 -13.64 3.55
C PHE A 48 -6.48 -15.17 3.68
N LYS A 49 -7.40 -15.89 3.02
CA LYS A 49 -7.35 -17.36 2.92
C LYS A 49 -6.18 -17.83 2.05
N ASP A 50 -5.77 -17.01 1.10
CA ASP A 50 -4.71 -17.30 0.16
C ASP A 50 -3.35 -16.74 0.60
N PRO A 51 -2.25 -17.49 0.41
CA PRO A 51 -0.90 -16.97 0.66
C PRO A 51 -0.58 -15.83 -0.30
N MET A 52 -0.19 -14.68 0.27
CA MET A 52 0.19 -13.48 -0.46
C MET A 52 1.66 -13.56 -0.89
N ALA A 53 1.98 -13.10 -2.11
CA ALA A 53 3.36 -12.94 -2.53
C ALA A 53 4.01 -11.79 -1.74
N MET A 54 5.10 -12.08 -1.03
CA MET A 54 5.86 -11.07 -0.29
C MET A 54 6.55 -10.12 -1.26
N ILE A 55 6.70 -8.84 -0.87
CA ILE A 55 7.44 -7.84 -1.67
C ILE A 55 8.86 -8.33 -1.98
N ALA A 56 9.50 -9.01 -1.02
CA ALA A 56 10.83 -9.60 -1.19
C ALA A 56 10.91 -10.70 -2.27
N CYS A 57 9.77 -11.25 -2.69
CA CYS A 57 9.70 -12.26 -3.74
C CYS A 57 9.44 -11.64 -5.13
N ARG A 58 9.38 -10.31 -5.25
CA ARG A 58 9.17 -9.67 -6.56
C ARG A 58 10.39 -9.87 -7.46
N PRO A 59 10.20 -10.14 -8.76
CA PRO A 59 11.30 -10.15 -9.72
C PRO A 59 12.00 -8.78 -9.75
N ALA A 60 13.33 -8.77 -9.85
CA ALA A 60 14.13 -7.54 -9.85
C ALA A 60 13.68 -6.53 -10.93
N GLN A 61 13.27 -7.04 -12.09
CA GLN A 61 12.75 -6.26 -13.22
C GLN A 61 11.56 -5.36 -12.83
N VAL A 62 10.72 -5.80 -11.88
CA VAL A 62 9.56 -5.05 -11.40
C VAL A 62 9.98 -3.90 -10.50
N ASP A 63 11.03 -4.10 -9.69
CA ASP A 63 11.52 -3.11 -8.74
C ASP A 63 12.40 -2.03 -9.38
N GLU A 64 13.11 -2.38 -10.44
CA GLU A 64 13.92 -1.43 -11.21
C GLU A 64 13.07 -0.50 -12.09
N ARG A 65 11.77 -0.78 -12.26
CA ARG A 65 10.80 0.04 -13.04
C ARG A 65 11.27 0.31 -14.47
N ILE A 66 11.82 -0.70 -15.12
CA ILE A 66 12.39 -0.60 -16.47
C ILE A 66 11.34 -0.97 -17.53
N ILE A 67 10.45 -1.91 -17.21
CA ILE A 67 9.49 -2.48 -18.16
C ILE A 67 8.10 -1.89 -17.87
N PRO A 68 7.39 -1.32 -18.86
CA PRO A 68 6.02 -0.89 -18.68
C PRO A 68 5.05 -2.08 -18.56
N GLY A 69 3.95 -1.88 -17.83
CA GLY A 69 2.89 -2.89 -17.65
C GLY A 69 2.86 -3.52 -16.26
N HIS A 70 3.65 -2.99 -15.33
CA HIS A 70 3.56 -3.33 -13.91
C HIS A 70 2.80 -2.22 -13.19
N TRP A 71 1.72 -2.57 -12.51
CA TRP A 71 0.80 -1.62 -11.90
C TRP A 71 0.85 -1.73 -10.38
N GLU A 72 0.71 -0.58 -9.75
CA GLU A 72 0.48 -0.41 -8.32
C GLU A 72 -0.90 0.19 -8.16
N GLY A 73 -1.73 -0.38 -7.30
CA GLY A 73 -3.02 0.19 -7.01
C GLY A 73 -3.26 0.42 -5.53
N ASP A 74 -4.11 1.42 -5.28
CA ASP A 74 -4.47 1.89 -3.96
C ASP A 74 -5.94 2.34 -3.98
N LEU A 75 -6.62 2.27 -2.83
CA LEU A 75 -8.01 2.69 -2.70
C LEU A 75 -8.11 3.97 -1.87
N ILE A 76 -8.69 5.00 -2.48
CA ILE A 76 -9.06 6.24 -1.79
C ILE A 76 -10.52 6.11 -1.36
N CYS A 77 -10.76 5.88 -0.08
CA CYS A 77 -12.11 5.81 0.47
C CYS A 77 -12.71 7.22 0.64
N GLY A 78 -13.96 7.37 0.16
CA GLY A 78 -14.76 8.58 0.32
C GLY A 78 -15.38 8.70 1.72
N ALA A 79 -16.15 9.78 1.92
CA ALA A 79 -16.74 10.10 3.22
C ALA A 79 -17.62 8.96 3.76
N GLY A 80 -17.35 8.54 5.00
CA GLY A 80 -18.08 7.47 5.67
C GLY A 80 -17.94 6.09 5.00
N ASN A 81 -16.88 5.87 4.20
CA ASN A 81 -16.66 4.66 3.41
C ASN A 81 -17.85 4.33 2.48
N LYS A 82 -18.62 5.33 2.04
CA LYS A 82 -19.80 5.12 1.17
C LYS A 82 -19.44 5.00 -0.31
N SER A 83 -18.29 5.53 -0.69
CA SER A 83 -17.75 5.48 -2.04
C SER A 83 -16.24 5.29 -1.97
N ALA A 84 -15.64 4.96 -3.10
CA ALA A 84 -14.20 4.91 -3.23
C ALA A 84 -13.73 5.25 -4.65
N ILE A 85 -12.46 5.59 -4.75
CA ILE A 85 -11.74 5.68 -6.01
C ILE A 85 -10.58 4.71 -5.96
N GLY A 86 -10.60 3.69 -6.82
CA GLY A 86 -9.44 2.86 -7.06
C GLY A 86 -8.45 3.61 -7.94
N THR A 87 -7.18 3.61 -7.56
CA THR A 87 -6.09 4.14 -8.36
C THR A 87 -5.29 2.97 -8.91
N LEU A 88 -4.92 3.05 -10.19
CA LEU A 88 -4.04 2.10 -10.85
C LEU A 88 -2.94 2.91 -11.51
N VAL A 89 -1.74 2.83 -10.97
CA VAL A 89 -0.56 3.59 -11.41
C VAL A 89 0.44 2.64 -12.02
N GLU A 90 0.78 2.84 -13.29
CA GLU A 90 1.83 2.10 -13.96
C GLU A 90 3.21 2.54 -13.41
N ARG A 91 4.04 1.60 -12.97
CA ARG A 91 5.23 1.89 -12.16
C ARG A 91 6.35 2.61 -12.94
N THR A 92 6.40 2.44 -14.26
CA THR A 92 7.47 2.97 -15.13
C THR A 92 7.11 4.36 -15.68
N THR A 93 5.98 4.46 -16.36
CA THR A 93 5.44 5.65 -17.06
C THR A 93 4.62 6.56 -16.15
N ARG A 94 4.18 6.08 -14.98
CA ARG A 94 3.24 6.77 -14.07
C ARG A 94 1.87 7.05 -14.68
N PHE A 95 1.55 6.40 -15.79
CA PHE A 95 0.21 6.45 -16.35
C PHE A 95 -0.80 5.95 -15.31
N THR A 96 -1.83 6.75 -15.07
CA THR A 96 -2.77 6.54 -13.97
C THR A 96 -4.17 6.33 -14.50
N ILE A 97 -4.82 5.26 -14.05
CA ILE A 97 -6.22 4.96 -14.32
C ILE A 97 -6.99 5.09 -13.00
N LEU A 98 -8.13 5.79 -13.07
CA LEU A 98 -9.04 5.93 -11.94
C LEU A 98 -10.26 5.03 -12.13
N LEU A 99 -10.59 4.30 -11.08
CA LEU A 99 -11.75 3.42 -10.96
C LEU A 99 -12.77 4.09 -10.06
N HIS A 100 -13.88 4.55 -10.64
CA HIS A 100 -14.94 5.16 -9.85
C HIS A 100 -15.84 4.07 -9.25
N LEU A 101 -15.93 4.03 -7.91
CA LEU A 101 -16.70 3.05 -7.14
C LEU A 101 -17.73 3.80 -6.26
N PRO A 102 -18.89 4.21 -6.80
CA PRO A 102 -19.80 5.13 -6.11
C PRO A 102 -20.57 4.51 -4.94
N ASN A 103 -20.78 3.18 -4.94
CA ASN A 103 -21.70 2.51 -4.02
C ASN A 103 -20.98 1.53 -3.08
N HIS A 104 -20.20 0.62 -3.66
CA HIS A 104 -19.52 -0.46 -2.94
C HIS A 104 -18.09 -0.60 -3.45
N HIS A 105 -17.18 -0.92 -2.53
CA HIS A 105 -15.75 -1.13 -2.77
C HIS A 105 -15.30 -2.47 -2.20
N ASP A 106 -16.22 -3.45 -2.17
CA ASP A 106 -15.88 -4.82 -1.80
C ASP A 106 -15.00 -5.48 -2.87
N ALA A 107 -14.44 -6.65 -2.54
CA ALA A 107 -13.46 -7.29 -3.41
C ALA A 107 -14.00 -7.66 -4.80
N GLY A 108 -15.29 -7.96 -4.90
CA GLY A 108 -15.95 -8.23 -6.18
C GLY A 108 -16.06 -6.98 -7.04
N SER A 109 -16.60 -5.89 -6.49
CA SER A 109 -16.80 -4.62 -7.23
C SER A 109 -15.48 -4.03 -7.70
N VAL A 110 -14.45 -4.06 -6.84
CA VAL A 110 -13.09 -3.59 -7.17
C VAL A 110 -12.49 -4.43 -8.30
N GLN A 111 -12.60 -5.76 -8.21
CA GLN A 111 -12.12 -6.67 -9.26
C GLN A 111 -12.78 -6.37 -10.61
N GLU A 112 -14.10 -6.26 -10.65
CA GLU A 112 -14.84 -6.05 -11.90
C GLU A 112 -14.43 -4.72 -12.56
N ALA A 113 -14.30 -3.66 -11.75
CA ALA A 113 -13.84 -2.36 -12.23
C ALA A 113 -12.41 -2.42 -12.81
N ILE A 114 -11.49 -3.14 -12.15
CA ILE A 114 -10.12 -3.35 -12.63
C ILE A 114 -10.15 -4.09 -13.97
N VAL A 115 -10.83 -5.24 -14.04
CA VAL A 115 -10.89 -6.07 -15.26
C VAL A 115 -11.44 -5.25 -16.43
N LYS A 116 -12.54 -4.53 -16.21
CA LYS A 116 -13.17 -3.68 -17.24
C LYS A 116 -12.24 -2.61 -17.78
N LYS A 117 -11.46 -1.94 -16.92
CA LYS A 117 -10.50 -0.92 -17.37
C LYS A 117 -9.25 -1.52 -18.03
N MET A 118 -8.72 -2.60 -17.46
CA MET A 118 -7.51 -3.26 -17.97
C MET A 118 -7.76 -3.94 -19.33
N GLN A 119 -8.98 -4.41 -19.61
CA GLN A 119 -9.35 -4.98 -20.92
C GLN A 119 -9.07 -4.04 -22.11
N GLY A 120 -9.21 -2.72 -21.91
CA GLY A 120 -8.93 -1.73 -22.94
C GLY A 120 -7.43 -1.49 -23.22
N LEU A 121 -6.54 -2.08 -22.43
CA LEU A 121 -5.10 -1.89 -22.59
C LEU A 121 -4.49 -2.93 -23.52
N PRO A 122 -3.45 -2.56 -24.29
CA PRO A 122 -2.60 -3.51 -24.99
C PRO A 122 -2.11 -4.62 -24.06
N LYS A 123 -2.02 -5.86 -24.56
CA LYS A 123 -1.60 -7.02 -23.77
C LYS A 123 -0.23 -6.80 -23.10
N LEU A 124 0.68 -6.09 -23.78
CA LEU A 124 2.00 -5.73 -23.26
C LEU A 124 1.96 -4.91 -21.96
N LEU A 125 0.89 -4.16 -21.73
CA LEU A 125 0.70 -3.35 -20.52
C LEU A 125 -0.03 -4.09 -19.40
N ARG A 126 -0.34 -5.38 -19.54
CA ARG A 126 -1.12 -6.14 -18.54
C ARG A 126 -0.28 -7.20 -17.83
N ASN A 127 0.94 -6.85 -17.40
CA ASN A 127 1.90 -7.84 -16.87
C ASN A 127 1.61 -8.22 -15.41
N SER A 128 1.57 -7.24 -14.51
CA SER A 128 1.28 -7.52 -13.10
C SER A 128 0.55 -6.37 -12.43
N LEU A 129 -0.31 -6.68 -11.47
CA LEU A 129 -0.91 -5.70 -10.58
C LEU A 129 -0.53 -6.02 -9.12
N THR A 130 -0.08 -5.00 -8.42
CA THR A 130 0.22 -5.04 -6.99
C THR A 130 -0.66 -4.04 -6.25
N TRP A 131 -1.06 -4.37 -5.03
CA TRP A 131 -1.91 -3.50 -4.20
C TRP A 131 -1.55 -3.68 -2.74
N ASP A 132 -2.02 -2.78 -1.88
CA ASP A 132 -1.91 -2.94 -0.45
C ASP A 132 -2.73 -4.15 0.06
N GLN A 133 -2.44 -4.60 1.28
CA GLN A 133 -3.08 -5.78 1.88
C GLN A 133 -4.47 -5.44 2.48
N GLY A 134 -5.24 -4.59 1.81
CA GLY A 134 -6.63 -4.26 2.14
C GLY A 134 -7.56 -5.47 2.02
N SER A 135 -8.58 -5.56 2.89
CA SER A 135 -9.59 -6.63 2.86
C SER A 135 -10.36 -6.70 1.53
N GLU A 136 -10.36 -5.59 0.79
CA GLU A 136 -10.97 -5.40 -0.51
C GLU A 136 -10.23 -6.17 -1.62
N MET A 137 -9.11 -6.83 -1.31
CA MET A 137 -8.38 -7.69 -2.25
C MET A 137 -8.31 -9.16 -1.86
N ALA A 138 -9.32 -9.63 -1.14
CA ALA A 138 -9.51 -11.06 -0.91
C ALA A 138 -9.51 -11.90 -2.20
N LEU A 139 -9.84 -11.31 -3.36
CA LEU A 139 -9.91 -11.98 -4.65
C LEU A 139 -8.72 -11.71 -5.60
N HIS A 140 -7.59 -11.21 -5.09
CA HIS A 140 -6.41 -10.82 -5.88
C HIS A 140 -5.91 -11.91 -6.87
N LYS A 141 -6.00 -13.20 -6.50
CA LYS A 141 -5.61 -14.31 -7.39
C LYS A 141 -6.43 -14.39 -8.67
N LYS A 142 -7.68 -13.92 -8.67
CA LYS A 142 -8.53 -13.89 -9.86
C LYS A 142 -8.23 -12.70 -10.79
N ILE A 143 -7.42 -11.74 -10.33
CA ILE A 143 -6.98 -10.59 -11.11
C ILE A 143 -5.61 -10.86 -11.76
N SER A 144 -4.76 -11.62 -11.07
CA SER A 144 -3.36 -11.86 -11.48
C SER A 144 -3.17 -12.96 -12.54
N THR A 145 -4.24 -13.50 -13.11
CA THR A 145 -4.16 -14.55 -14.13
C THR A 145 -4.35 -13.97 -15.53
N PRO A 146 -3.47 -14.27 -16.50
CA PRO A 146 -3.85 -14.25 -17.92
C PRO A 146 -4.86 -15.35 -18.24
#